data_AF-A0A352IWN5-F1
#
_entry.id   AF-A0A352IWN5-F1
#
_cell.length_a   1.000
_cell.length_b   1.000
_cell.length_c   1.000
_cell.angle_alpha   90.00
_cell.angle_beta   90.00
_cell.angle_gamma   90.00
#
_symmetry.space_group_name_H-M   'P 1'
#
loop_
_entity.id
_entity.type
_entity.pdbx_description
1 polymer ?
#
loop_
_entity_poly.entity_id
_entity_poly.type
_entity_poly.pdbx_seq_one_letter_code
_entity_poly.pdbx_strand_id
1 'polypeptide(L)'
;IADYTLNYRISSEEAWNTARYCLMDTLGCGLLALRFPECTKHLGPLVEGTAVPHGARVPGTQFRLDPMKAAWDIGCIIRWLDYNDTWLAAEWGHPSDNLGGILAVANHISQKRIAKGYAPITVKSVLEAMIIAHEIQGVLALENSFNRVGLDHVVLVKVASTAVCAKLM
;
A
#
# COMPACT_ATOMS: atom_id res chain seq x y z
N ILE A 1 -3.98 16.62 -7.82
CA ILE A 1 -3.33 15.46 -7.17
C ILE A 1 -1.94 15.85 -6.64
N ALA A 2 -0.97 16.20 -7.49
CA ALA A 2 0.40 16.51 -7.05
C ALA A 2 0.47 17.59 -5.94
N ASP A 3 -0.20 18.73 -6.12
CA ASP A 3 -0.21 19.80 -5.10
C ASP A 3 -0.79 19.34 -3.77
N TYR A 4 -1.87 18.53 -3.81
CA TYR A 4 -2.47 17.94 -2.61
C TYR A 4 -1.47 17.01 -1.92
N THR A 5 -0.88 16.07 -2.65
CA THR A 5 0.08 15.12 -2.10
C THR A 5 1.28 15.82 -1.45
N LEU A 6 1.83 16.85 -2.08
CA LEU A 6 3.02 17.55 -1.61
C LEU A 6 2.74 18.54 -0.47
N ASN A 7 1.65 19.28 -0.55
CA ASN A 7 1.48 20.49 0.26
C ASN A 7 0.37 20.37 1.32
N TYR A 8 -0.57 19.43 1.17
CA TYR A 8 -1.67 19.30 2.11
C TYR A 8 -1.19 18.82 3.49
N ARG A 9 -1.69 19.47 4.55
CA ARG A 9 -1.38 19.12 5.94
C ARG A 9 -2.60 18.51 6.59
N ILE A 10 -2.51 17.23 6.94
CA ILE A 10 -3.59 16.48 7.57
C ILE A 10 -3.75 16.95 9.02
N SER A 11 -4.87 17.60 9.31
CA SER A 11 -5.21 18.13 10.65
C SER A 11 -6.27 17.31 11.40
N SER A 12 -6.95 16.38 10.73
CA SER A 12 -8.01 15.57 11.35
C SER A 12 -7.42 14.48 12.23
N GLU A 13 -7.64 14.58 13.54
CA GLU A 13 -7.26 13.55 14.51
C GLU A 13 -7.96 12.21 14.24
N GLU A 14 -9.22 12.28 13.82
CA GLU A 14 -9.99 11.09 13.43
C GLU A 14 -9.36 10.39 12.23
N ALA A 15 -8.92 11.13 11.20
CA ALA A 15 -8.24 10.54 10.05
C ALA A 15 -6.96 9.80 10.47
N TRP A 16 -6.17 10.37 11.39
CA TRP A 16 -4.97 9.70 11.93
C TRP A 16 -5.32 8.43 12.72
N ASN A 17 -6.36 8.48 13.55
CA ASN A 17 -6.79 7.34 14.34
C ASN A 17 -7.36 6.22 13.47
N THR A 18 -8.19 6.56 12.49
CA THR A 18 -8.78 5.59 11.56
C THR A 18 -7.74 5.00 10.63
N ALA A 19 -6.76 5.78 10.15
CA ALA A 19 -5.62 5.23 9.39
C ALA A 19 -4.83 4.20 10.19
N ARG A 20 -4.66 4.42 11.50
CA ARG A 20 -4.01 3.43 12.39
C ARG A 20 -4.83 2.14 12.50
N TYR A 21 -6.15 2.23 12.61
CA TYR A 21 -7.01 1.04 12.59
C TYR A 21 -6.98 0.32 11.24
N CYS A 22 -7.08 1.07 10.14
CA CYS A 22 -6.96 0.53 8.78
C CYS A 22 -5.62 -0.21 8.60
N LEU A 23 -4.49 0.36 9.07
CA LEU A 23 -3.19 -0.30 9.01
C LEU A 23 -3.20 -1.65 9.76
N MET A 24 -3.76 -1.69 10.97
CA MET A 24 -3.84 -2.91 11.76
C MET A 24 -4.71 -3.97 11.09
N ASP A 25 -5.88 -3.57 10.61
CA ASP A 25 -6.86 -4.44 9.95
C ASP A 25 -6.30 -5.03 8.63
N THR A 26 -5.76 -4.16 7.77
CA THR A 26 -5.19 -4.54 6.47
C THR A 26 -4.04 -5.54 6.63
N LEU A 27 -3.16 -5.32 7.61
CA LEU A 27 -2.08 -6.28 7.92
C LEU A 27 -2.65 -7.60 8.47
N GLY A 28 -3.70 -7.55 9.28
CA GLY A 28 -4.41 -8.74 9.77
C GLY A 28 -4.98 -9.59 8.63
N CYS A 29 -5.63 -8.95 7.66
CA CYS A 29 -6.11 -9.59 6.43
C CYS A 29 -4.97 -10.26 5.67
N GLY A 30 -3.85 -9.55 5.50
CA GLY A 30 -2.63 -10.06 4.86
C GLY A 30 -2.08 -11.31 5.53
N LEU A 31 -1.98 -11.31 6.86
CA LEU A 31 -1.49 -12.47 7.61
C LEU A 31 -2.42 -13.68 7.51
N LEU A 32 -3.74 -13.45 7.46
CA LEU A 32 -4.71 -14.53 7.28
C LEU A 32 -4.62 -15.17 5.88
N ALA A 33 -4.41 -14.36 4.85
CA ALA A 33 -4.27 -14.81 3.46
C ALA A 33 -3.10 -15.77 3.24
N LEU A 34 -2.05 -15.70 4.08
CA LEU A 34 -0.90 -16.62 4.03
C LEU A 34 -1.27 -18.09 4.29
N ARG A 35 -2.48 -18.38 4.78
CA ARG A 35 -2.99 -19.75 4.94
C ARG A 35 -3.54 -20.38 3.66
N PHE A 36 -3.62 -19.62 2.57
CA PHE A 36 -4.27 -20.03 1.33
C PHE A 36 -3.23 -20.27 0.23
N PRO A 37 -3.01 -21.52 -0.22
CA PRO A 37 -2.02 -21.84 -1.26
C PRO A 37 -2.23 -21.09 -2.58
N GLU A 38 -3.48 -20.77 -2.92
CA GLU A 38 -3.80 -19.97 -4.10
C GLU A 38 -3.25 -18.55 -4.01
N CYS A 39 -3.11 -17.99 -2.80
CA CYS A 39 -2.43 -16.72 -2.57
C CYS A 39 -0.91 -16.92 -2.61
N THR A 40 -0.42 -17.86 -1.79
CA THR A 40 1.02 -17.96 -1.51
C THR A 40 1.85 -18.42 -2.69
N LYS A 41 1.24 -19.11 -3.67
CA LYS A 41 1.92 -19.48 -4.94
C LYS A 41 2.42 -18.29 -5.75
N HIS A 42 1.92 -17.08 -5.49
CA HIS A 42 2.36 -15.87 -6.18
C HIS A 42 3.46 -15.08 -5.44
N LEU A 43 3.73 -15.42 -4.18
CA LEU A 43 4.66 -14.68 -3.32
C LEU A 43 6.11 -15.11 -3.54
N GLY A 44 7.03 -14.26 -3.10
CA GLY A 44 8.46 -14.54 -3.12
C GLY A 44 9.20 -13.97 -4.34
N PRO A 45 10.51 -14.24 -4.46
CA PRO A 45 11.32 -13.69 -5.55
C PRO A 45 10.96 -14.34 -6.88
N LEU A 46 11.10 -13.58 -7.97
CA LEU A 46 10.90 -14.10 -9.33
C LEU A 46 11.88 -15.23 -9.69
N VAL A 47 13.07 -15.21 -9.09
CA VAL A 47 14.10 -16.26 -9.22
C VAL A 47 14.53 -16.70 -7.83
N GLU A 48 14.49 -18.00 -7.56
CA GLU A 48 14.91 -18.58 -6.29
C GLU A 48 16.36 -18.17 -5.96
N GLY A 49 16.62 -17.84 -4.70
CA GLY A 49 17.94 -17.42 -4.23
C GLY A 49 18.31 -15.96 -4.53
N THR A 50 17.43 -15.18 -5.16
CA THR A 50 17.66 -13.73 -5.37
C THR A 50 17.95 -13.03 -4.04
N ALA A 51 19.10 -12.35 -3.97
CA ALA A 51 19.49 -11.55 -2.82
C ALA A 51 19.37 -10.05 -3.13
N VAL A 52 18.57 -9.33 -2.34
CA VAL A 52 18.34 -7.89 -2.52
C VAL A 52 18.90 -7.13 -1.31
N PRO A 53 20.02 -6.38 -1.47
CA PRO A 53 20.52 -5.50 -0.41
C PRO A 53 19.46 -4.50 0.03
N HIS A 54 19.21 -4.42 1.33
CA HIS A 54 18.14 -3.60 1.91
C HIS A 54 16.74 -3.90 1.32
N GLY A 55 16.51 -5.14 0.89
CA GLY A 55 15.23 -5.57 0.31
C GLY A 55 14.06 -5.34 1.27
N ALA A 56 12.93 -4.91 0.70
CA ALA A 56 11.68 -4.74 1.41
C ALA A 56 11.17 -6.10 1.90
N ARG A 57 10.70 -6.14 3.16
CA ARG A 57 10.16 -7.36 3.77
C ARG A 57 8.66 -7.49 3.52
N VAL A 58 8.20 -8.71 3.26
CA VAL A 58 6.77 -9.04 3.18
C VAL A 58 6.30 -9.59 4.54
N PRO A 59 5.32 -8.95 5.22
CA PRO A 59 4.86 -9.37 6.54
C PRO A 59 4.46 -10.85 6.59
N GLY A 60 4.85 -11.53 7.67
CA GLY A 60 4.53 -12.96 7.88
C GLY A 60 5.36 -13.94 7.05
N THR A 61 6.35 -13.47 6.27
CA THR A 61 7.21 -14.32 5.43
C THR A 61 8.70 -14.09 5.72
N GLN A 62 9.55 -14.93 5.12
CA GLN A 62 11.02 -14.77 5.13
C GLN A 62 11.53 -13.86 3.99
N PHE A 63 10.64 -13.39 3.11
CA PHE A 63 11.05 -12.76 1.85
C PHE A 63 11.64 -11.37 2.05
N ARG A 64 12.71 -11.10 1.30
CA ARG A 64 13.36 -9.80 1.14
C ARG A 64 13.50 -9.52 -0.35
N LEU A 65 12.68 -8.60 -0.86
CA LEU A 65 12.46 -8.42 -2.29
C LEU A 65 12.82 -6.98 -2.69
N ASP A 66 12.92 -6.73 -3.99
CA ASP A 66 12.91 -5.35 -4.48
C ASP A 66 11.53 -4.70 -4.16
N PRO A 67 11.46 -3.36 -4.07
CA PRO A 67 10.23 -2.69 -3.66
C PRO A 67 9.02 -2.98 -4.56
N MET A 68 9.24 -3.31 -5.84
CA MET A 68 8.15 -3.57 -6.78
C MET A 68 7.55 -4.96 -6.55
N LYS A 69 8.36 -6.01 -6.42
CA LYS A 69 7.83 -7.34 -6.06
C LYS A 69 7.31 -7.39 -4.63
N ALA A 70 7.93 -6.70 -3.67
CA ALA A 70 7.37 -6.59 -2.31
C ALA A 70 6.01 -5.87 -2.30
N ALA A 71 5.84 -4.81 -3.10
CA ALA A 71 4.55 -4.12 -3.21
C ALA A 71 3.47 -5.04 -3.78
N TRP A 72 3.83 -5.85 -4.79
CA TRP A 72 2.95 -6.87 -5.34
C TRP A 72 2.54 -7.89 -4.26
N ASP A 73 3.51 -8.44 -3.53
CA ASP A 73 3.24 -9.45 -2.50
C ASP A 73 2.36 -8.92 -1.38
N ILE A 74 2.66 -7.72 -0.88
CA ILE A 74 1.89 -7.09 0.19
C ILE A 74 0.48 -6.77 -0.32
N GLY A 75 0.34 -6.17 -1.51
CA GLY A 75 -0.97 -5.89 -2.12
C GLY A 75 -1.79 -7.16 -2.36
N CYS A 76 -1.15 -8.24 -2.81
CA CYS A 76 -1.78 -9.53 -3.01
C CYS A 76 -2.35 -10.09 -1.70
N ILE A 77 -1.54 -10.17 -0.64
CA ILE A 77 -2.00 -10.79 0.61
C ILE A 77 -3.10 -9.99 1.28
N ILE A 78 -3.03 -8.65 1.28
CA ILE A 78 -3.97 -7.82 2.02
C ILE A 78 -5.37 -7.83 1.39
N ARG A 79 -5.45 -8.02 0.06
CA ARG A 79 -6.72 -8.03 -0.68
C ARG A 79 -7.29 -9.43 -0.88
N TRP A 80 -6.48 -10.48 -0.72
CA TRP A 80 -6.79 -11.84 -1.16
C TRP A 80 -8.16 -12.38 -0.73
N LEU A 81 -8.53 -12.12 0.53
CA LEU A 81 -9.73 -12.69 1.15
C LEU A 81 -10.95 -11.77 1.12
N ASP A 82 -10.82 -10.58 0.52
CA ASP A 82 -11.90 -9.59 0.46
C ASP A 82 -12.43 -9.17 1.85
N TYR A 83 -11.52 -9.09 2.82
CA TYR A 83 -11.82 -8.72 4.22
C TYR A 83 -11.30 -7.34 4.60
N ASN A 84 -10.46 -6.74 3.76
CA ASN A 84 -9.92 -5.40 3.99
C ASN A 84 -10.99 -4.32 3.79
N ASP A 85 -10.62 -3.06 4.06
CA ASP A 85 -11.53 -1.92 4.02
C ASP A 85 -12.29 -1.76 2.69
N THR A 86 -13.32 -0.90 2.68
CA THR A 86 -14.12 -0.67 1.47
C THR A 86 -14.57 0.78 1.39
N TRP A 87 -14.58 1.31 0.16
CA TRP A 87 -15.16 2.60 -0.20
C TRP A 87 -16.20 2.40 -1.30
N LEU A 88 -17.46 2.78 -1.02
CA LEU A 88 -18.58 2.63 -1.95
C LEU A 88 -19.03 4.00 -2.46
N ALA A 89 -18.81 4.25 -3.75
CA ALA A 89 -19.27 5.45 -4.43
C ALA A 89 -19.73 5.13 -5.88
N ALA A 90 -19.60 6.07 -6.83
CA ALA A 90 -19.87 5.78 -8.25
C ALA A 90 -18.95 4.69 -8.79
N GLU A 91 -17.71 4.64 -8.29
CA GLU A 91 -16.84 3.47 -8.36
C GLU A 91 -16.66 2.85 -6.98
N TRP A 92 -16.55 1.52 -6.94
CA TRP A 92 -16.26 0.77 -5.72
C TRP A 92 -14.77 0.48 -5.62
N GLY A 93 -14.25 0.29 -4.42
CA GLY A 93 -12.90 -0.21 -4.26
C GLY A 93 -12.42 -0.30 -2.82
N HIS A 94 -11.15 -0.68 -2.67
CA HIS A 94 -10.51 -0.93 -1.39
C HIS A 94 -9.25 -0.07 -1.28
N PRO A 95 -9.32 1.15 -0.71
CA PRO A 95 -8.17 2.05 -0.70
C PRO A 95 -6.99 1.53 0.14
N SER A 96 -7.22 0.60 1.06
CA SER A 96 -6.16 -0.12 1.76
C SER A 96 -5.21 -0.90 0.83
N ASP A 97 -5.62 -1.22 -0.40
CA ASP A 97 -4.77 -1.89 -1.40
C ASP A 97 -3.47 -1.10 -1.71
N ASN A 98 -3.51 0.23 -1.57
CA ASN A 98 -2.34 1.10 -1.75
C ASN A 98 -1.24 0.84 -0.70
N LEU A 99 -1.57 0.19 0.41
CA LEU A 99 -0.60 -0.16 1.46
C LEU A 99 0.54 -1.03 0.91
N GLY A 100 0.29 -1.84 -0.12
CA GLY A 100 1.33 -2.63 -0.78
C GLY A 100 2.51 -1.78 -1.24
N GLY A 101 2.23 -0.76 -2.06
CA GLY A 101 3.23 0.19 -2.53
C GLY A 101 3.86 1.00 -1.39
N ILE A 102 3.03 1.57 -0.53
CA ILE A 102 3.46 2.44 0.57
C ILE A 102 4.44 1.71 1.49
N LEU A 103 4.09 0.50 1.95
CA LEU A 103 4.87 -0.23 2.93
C LEU A 103 6.17 -0.77 2.35
N ALA A 104 6.14 -1.29 1.12
CA ALA A 104 7.33 -1.78 0.43
C ALA A 104 8.36 -0.67 0.20
N VAL A 105 7.91 0.48 -0.33
CA VAL A 105 8.77 1.64 -0.59
C VAL A 105 9.33 2.21 0.71
N ALA A 106 8.46 2.44 1.72
CA ALA A 106 8.88 2.98 3.01
C ALA A 106 9.90 2.07 3.72
N ASN A 107 9.70 0.75 3.67
CA ASN A 107 10.61 -0.21 4.29
C ASN A 107 11.98 -0.25 3.60
N HIS A 108 12.02 -0.27 2.27
CA HIS A 108 13.27 -0.26 1.51
C HIS A 108 14.07 1.02 1.73
N ILE A 109 13.42 2.18 1.60
CA ILE A 109 14.08 3.48 1.78
C ILE A 109 14.59 3.64 3.21
N SER A 110 13.82 3.22 4.20
CA SER A 110 14.25 3.25 5.61
C SER A 110 15.53 2.44 5.84
N GLN A 111 15.58 1.21 5.32
CA GLN A 111 16.78 0.37 5.42
C GLN A 111 18.00 1.03 4.74
N LYS A 112 17.81 1.64 3.55
CA LYS A 112 18.88 2.39 2.86
C LYS A 112 19.32 3.64 3.62
N ARG A 113 18.40 4.37 4.25
CA ARG A 113 18.70 5.56 5.07
C ARG A 113 19.51 5.18 6.29
N ILE A 114 19.08 4.14 7.03
CA ILE A 114 19.79 3.61 8.21
C ILE A 114 21.22 3.18 7.83
N ALA A 115 21.39 2.44 6.74
CA ALA A 115 22.71 2.00 6.28
C ALA A 115 23.68 3.16 5.94
N LYS A 116 23.14 4.35 5.66
CA LYS A 116 23.88 5.58 5.39
C LYS A 116 23.95 6.53 6.61
N GLY A 117 23.45 6.12 7.77
CA GLY A 117 23.44 6.95 8.98
C GLY A 117 22.34 8.02 9.03
N TYR A 118 21.35 7.98 8.12
CA TYR A 118 20.20 8.88 8.13
C TYR A 118 19.01 8.30 8.90
N ALA A 119 18.11 9.18 9.36
CA ALA A 119 16.86 8.76 10.00
C ALA A 119 15.95 7.98 9.03
N PRO A 120 15.30 6.88 9.47
CA PRO A 120 14.36 6.11 8.65
C PRO A 120 13.04 6.85 8.43
N ILE A 121 12.21 6.33 7.52
CA ILE A 121 10.80 6.74 7.42
C ILE A 121 10.05 6.17 8.63
N THR A 122 9.18 6.99 9.23
CA THR A 122 8.41 6.60 10.41
C THR A 122 7.07 5.98 10.04
N VAL A 123 6.45 5.24 10.97
CA VAL A 123 5.07 4.75 10.80
C VAL A 123 4.10 5.92 10.60
N LYS A 124 4.35 7.08 11.21
CA LYS A 124 3.52 8.29 10.98
C LYS A 124 3.50 8.69 9.49
N SER A 125 4.64 8.61 8.80
CA SER A 125 4.70 8.89 7.35
C SER A 125 3.97 7.84 6.52
N VAL A 126 3.94 6.58 6.96
CA VAL A 126 3.14 5.52 6.33
C VAL A 126 1.64 5.83 6.49
N LEU A 127 1.19 6.19 7.69
CA LEU A 127 -0.20 6.58 7.94
C LEU A 127 -0.59 7.82 7.12
N GLU A 128 0.29 8.82 7.01
CA GLU A 128 0.06 10.00 6.16
C GLU A 128 -0.16 9.59 4.69
N ALA A 129 0.71 8.72 4.16
CA ALA A 129 0.61 8.23 2.80
C ALA A 129 -0.67 7.41 2.58
N MET A 130 -1.10 6.62 3.57
CA MET A 130 -2.38 5.90 3.51
C MET A 130 -3.54 6.89 3.37
N ILE A 131 -3.63 7.90 4.23
CA ILE A 131 -4.71 8.89 4.19
C ILE A 131 -4.75 9.61 2.83
N ILE A 132 -3.59 10.07 2.33
CA ILE A 132 -3.51 10.74 1.03
C ILE A 132 -3.93 9.79 -0.12
N ALA A 133 -3.54 8.51 -0.07
CA ALA A 133 -3.95 7.54 -1.08
C ALA A 133 -5.45 7.27 -1.04
N HIS A 134 -6.04 7.17 0.16
CA HIS A 134 -7.48 7.04 0.35
C HIS A 134 -8.23 8.23 -0.23
N GLU A 135 -7.74 9.46 0.01
CA GLU A 135 -8.35 10.66 -0.54
C GLU A 135 -8.30 10.67 -2.06
N ILE A 136 -7.14 10.38 -2.66
CA ILE A 136 -6.99 10.38 -4.13
C ILE A 136 -7.92 9.35 -4.77
N GLN A 137 -7.91 8.11 -4.30
CA GLN A 137 -8.74 7.04 -4.86
C GLN A 137 -10.23 7.27 -4.57
N GLY A 138 -10.58 7.55 -3.32
CA GLY A 138 -11.95 7.71 -2.87
C GLY A 138 -12.66 8.90 -3.52
N VAL A 139 -11.98 10.05 -3.61
CA VAL A 139 -12.55 11.25 -4.25
C VAL A 139 -12.70 11.06 -5.75
N LEU A 140 -11.73 10.44 -6.43
CA LEU A 140 -11.89 10.10 -7.86
C LEU A 140 -13.07 9.15 -8.07
N ALA A 141 -13.31 8.22 -7.16
CA ALA A 141 -14.42 7.27 -7.22
C ALA A 141 -15.80 7.88 -6.93
N LEU A 142 -15.88 9.10 -6.36
CA LEU A 142 -17.17 9.71 -5.96
C LEU A 142 -18.15 9.84 -7.13
N GLU A 143 -17.67 10.36 -8.25
CA GLU A 143 -18.52 10.72 -9.41
C GLU A 143 -18.08 10.03 -10.70
N ASN A 144 -16.93 9.33 -10.71
CA ASN A 144 -16.38 8.68 -11.90
C ASN A 144 -16.48 7.16 -11.76
N SER A 145 -17.27 6.54 -12.64
CA SER A 145 -17.44 5.08 -12.69
C SER A 145 -16.68 4.50 -13.88
N PHE A 146 -15.58 3.80 -13.60
CA PHE A 146 -14.76 3.07 -14.58
C PHE A 146 -15.43 1.75 -14.97
N ASN A 147 -16.16 1.11 -14.05
CA ASN A 147 -16.93 -0.08 -14.33
C ASN A 147 -17.97 0.14 -15.45
N ARG A 148 -18.58 1.34 -15.53
CA ARG A 148 -19.53 1.70 -16.59
C ARG A 148 -18.90 1.82 -17.97
N VAL A 149 -17.58 1.89 -18.06
CA VAL A 149 -16.81 1.92 -19.32
C VAL A 149 -15.96 0.66 -19.52
N GLY A 150 -16.20 -0.40 -18.73
CA GLY A 150 -15.52 -1.70 -18.88
C GLY A 150 -14.08 -1.71 -18.38
N LEU A 151 -13.69 -0.73 -17.55
CA LEU A 151 -12.39 -0.68 -16.90
C LEU A 151 -12.53 -1.03 -15.41
N ASP A 152 -11.54 -1.72 -14.86
CA ASP A 152 -11.53 -2.07 -13.44
C ASP A 152 -11.02 -0.90 -12.57
N HIS A 153 -11.52 -0.85 -11.34
CA HIS A 153 -11.25 0.22 -10.36
C HIS A 153 -9.79 0.27 -9.90
N VAL A 154 -9.01 -0.80 -10.07
CA VAL A 154 -7.58 -0.87 -9.73
C VAL A 154 -6.72 0.16 -10.47
N VAL A 155 -7.24 0.80 -11.53
CA VAL A 155 -6.60 1.98 -12.13
C VAL A 155 -6.43 3.11 -11.11
N LEU A 156 -7.37 3.27 -10.18
CA LEU A 156 -7.30 4.28 -9.12
C LEU A 156 -6.25 3.93 -8.06
N VAL A 157 -6.09 2.65 -7.73
CA VAL A 157 -5.01 2.16 -6.87
C VAL A 157 -3.66 2.51 -7.50
N LYS A 158 -3.50 2.30 -8.81
CA LYS A 158 -2.27 2.68 -9.54
C LYS A 158 -2.00 4.19 -9.47
N VAL A 159 -3.01 5.04 -9.68
CA VAL A 159 -2.88 6.50 -9.62
C VAL A 159 -2.51 6.97 -8.21
N ALA A 160 -3.24 6.52 -7.19
CA ALA A 160 -3.01 6.90 -5.79
C ALA A 160 -1.64 6.42 -5.29
N SER A 161 -1.31 5.14 -5.50
CA SER A 161 -0.01 4.56 -5.15
C SER A 161 1.15 5.29 -5.83
N THR A 162 1.01 5.67 -7.11
CA THR A 162 2.05 6.43 -7.84
C THR A 162 2.34 7.75 -7.14
N ALA A 163 1.30 8.51 -6.80
CA ALA A 163 1.47 9.82 -6.16
C ALA A 163 2.15 9.72 -4.79
N VAL A 164 1.68 8.81 -3.94
CA VAL A 164 2.20 8.69 -2.56
C VAL A 164 3.57 8.01 -2.51
N CYS A 165 3.84 7.02 -3.38
CA CYS A 165 5.16 6.41 -3.46
C CYS A 165 6.21 7.38 -4.02
N ALA A 166 5.83 8.23 -4.99
CA ALA A 166 6.70 9.29 -5.48
C ALA A 166 7.06 10.30 -4.38
N LYS A 167 6.13 10.65 -3.48
CA LYS A 167 6.42 11.51 -2.32
C LYS A 167 7.34 10.85 -1.28
N LEU A 168 7.29 9.53 -1.13
CA LEU A 168 8.11 8.79 -0.16
C LEU A 168 9.57 8.64 -0.62
N MET A 169 9.83 8.72 -1.92
CA MET A 169 11.15 8.60 -2.56
C MET A 169 11.93 9.92 -2.52
#